data_AF-A0AA37CZG9-F1
#
_entry.id   AF-A0AA37CZG9-F1
#
_cell.length_a   1.000
_cell.length_b   1.000
_cell.length_c   1.000
_cell.angle_alpha   90.00
_cell.angle_beta   90.00
_cell.angle_gamma   90.00
#
_symmetry.space_group_name_H-M   'P 1'
#
loop_
_entity.id
_entity.type
_entity.pdbx_description
1 polymer ?
#
loop_
_entity_poly.entity_id
_entity_poly.type
_entity_poly.pdbx_seq_one_letter_code
_entity_poly.pdbx_strand_id
1 'polypeptide(L)' 'MFKENSRHHQPTRPKAVTYLVRHGYVRIKDAWLRGQRETALIEPLVTGRYLVREGVGV' A
#
# COMPACT_ATOMS: atom_id res chain seq x y z
N MET A 1 -1.51 18.22 5.03
CA MET A 1 -1.20 17.74 3.66
C MET A 1 -0.47 16.41 3.81
N PHE A 2 -1.13 15.28 3.61
CA PHE A 2 -0.49 13.97 3.69
C PHE A 2 0.37 13.80 2.44
N LYS A 3 1.69 13.88 2.60
CA LYS A 3 2.63 13.64 1.50
C LYS A 3 2.68 12.14 1.29
N GLU A 4 2.44 11.72 0.06
CA GLU A 4 2.77 10.37 -0.37
C GLU A 4 4.26 10.14 -0.12
N ASN A 5 4.57 9.20 0.77
CA ASN A 5 5.93 9.04 1.29
C ASN A 5 6.74 8.06 0.44
N SER A 6 6.10 7.08 -0.21
CA SER A 6 6.80 6.06 -1.00
C SER A 6 5.88 5.35 -2.00
N ARG A 7 6.49 4.92 -3.12
CA ARG A 7 5.87 4.15 -4.21
C ARG A 7 6.67 2.88 -4.46
N HIS A 8 6.03 1.73 -4.34
CA HIS A 8 6.68 0.42 -4.55
C HIS A 8 5.96 -0.39 -5.63
N HIS A 9 6.68 -0.75 -6.70
CA HIS A 9 6.16 -1.60 -7.76
C HIS A 9 6.30 -3.08 -7.40
N GLN A 10 5.21 -3.83 -7.52
CA GLN A 10 5.14 -5.25 -7.23
C GLN A 10 4.59 -6.00 -8.44
N PRO A 11 5.13 -7.18 -8.77
CA PRO A 11 4.75 -7.90 -9.98
C PRO A 11 3.34 -8.50 -9.88
N THR A 12 2.86 -8.83 -8.68
CA THR A 12 1.56 -9.45 -8.45
C THR A 12 0.91 -8.93 -7.18
N ARG A 13 -0.43 -9.04 -7.10
CA ARG A 13 -1.20 -8.63 -5.92
C ARG A 13 -0.75 -9.35 -4.63
N PRO A 14 -0.51 -10.68 -4.62
CA PRO A 14 -0.01 -11.35 -3.42
C PRO A 14 1.33 -10.81 -2.93
N LYS A 15 2.23 -10.40 -3.83
CA LYS A 15 3.51 -9.78 -3.43
C LYS A 15 3.31 -8.39 -2.83
N ALA A 16 2.40 -7.58 -3.37
CA ALA A 16 2.02 -6.29 -2.79
C ALA A 16 1.43 -6.44 -1.38
N VAL A 17 0.56 -7.42 -1.18
CA VAL A 17 0.03 -7.75 0.15
C VAL A 17 1.13 -8.21 1.10
N THR A 18 2.01 -9.12 0.64
CA THR A 18 3.14 -9.61 1.44
C THR A 18 4.08 -8.48 1.85
N TYR A 19 4.34 -7.53 0.95
CA TYR A 19 5.12 -6.34 1.25
C TYR A 19 4.49 -5.54 2.40
N LEU A 20 3.20 -5.23 2.32
CA LEU A 20 2.50 -4.47 3.35
C LEU A 20 2.51 -5.18 4.71
N VAL A 21 2.22 -6.48 4.75
CA VAL A 21 2.27 -7.28 5.98
C VAL A 21 3.67 -7.27 6.59
N ARG A 22 4.72 -7.45 5.78
CA ARG A 22 6.13 -7.41 6.26
C ARG A 22 6.53 -6.05 6.82
N HIS A 23 5.93 -4.96 6.34
CA HIS A 23 6.22 -3.60 6.78
C HIS A 23 5.31 -3.14 7.94
N GLY A 24 4.51 -4.05 8.51
CA GLY A 24 3.66 -3.78 9.69
C GLY A 24 2.31 -3.17 9.36
N TYR A 25 1.89 -3.17 8.09
CA TYR A 25 0.54 -2.75 7.73
C TYR A 25 -0.47 -3.86 8.01
N VAL A 26 -1.61 -3.46 8.57
CA VAL A 26 -2.77 -4.32 8.83
C VAL A 26 -3.92 -3.87 7.94
N ARG A 27 -4.65 -4.82 7.38
CA ARG A 27 -5.85 -4.52 6.58
C ARG A 27 -7.06 -4.31 7.50
N ILE A 28 -7.62 -3.10 7.50
CA ILE A 28 -8.86 -2.77 8.19
C ILE A 28 -9.88 -2.35 7.14
N LYS A 29 -10.92 -3.17 6.96
CA LYS A 29 -11.89 -3.02 5.85
C LYS A 29 -11.16 -2.94 4.50
N ASP A 30 -11.24 -1.77 3.85
CA ASP A 30 -10.68 -1.50 2.54
C ASP A 30 -9.35 -0.70 2.59
N ALA A 31 -8.84 -0.41 3.79
CA ALA A 31 -7.60 0.34 3.98
C ALA A 31 -6.49 -0.54 4.57
N TRP A 32 -5.24 -0.27 4.16
CA TRP A 32 -4.06 -0.77 4.86
C TRP A 32 -3.56 0.31 5.81
N LEU A 33 -3.39 -0.01 7.09
CA LEU A 33 -2.99 0.94 8.12
C LEU A 33 -1.75 0.46 8.85
N ARG A 34 -0.82 1.38 9.15
CA ARG A 34 0.31 1.15 10.05
C ARG A 34 0.26 2.20 11.16
N GLY A 35 -0.02 1.74 12.37
CA GLY A 35 -0.31 2.63 13.49
C GLY A 35 -1.52 3.55 13.23
N GLN A 36 -1.48 4.77 13.76
CA GLN A 36 -2.58 5.75 13.65
C GLN A 36 -2.41 6.76 12.52
N ARG A 37 -1.27 6.77 11.81
CA ARG A 37 -0.86 7.89 10.93
C ARG A 37 -0.54 7.48 9.51
N GLU A 38 -0.32 6.19 9.26
CA GLU A 38 0.14 5.71 7.96
C GLU A 38 -0.89 4.77 7.35
N THR A 39 -1.13 5.02 6.08
CA THR A 39 -2.11 4.36 5.24
C THR A 39 -1.41 3.88 3.98
N ALA A 40 -1.85 2.75 3.43
CA ALA A 40 -1.38 2.31 2.13
C ALA A 40 -2.53 1.83 1.24
N LEU A 41 -2.31 1.97 -0.06
CA LEU A 41 -3.20 1.45 -1.09
C LEU A 41 -2.42 0.58 -2.06
N ILE A 42 -3.10 -0.44 -2.58
CA ILE A 42 -2.60 -1.27 -3.68
C ILE A 42 -3.40 -0.91 -4.92
N GLU A 43 -2.76 -0.32 -5.91
CA GLU A 43 -3.38 0.08 -7.17
C GLU A 43 -2.91 -0.85 -8.30
N PRO A 44 -3.82 -1.42 -9.10
CA PRO A 44 -3.44 -2.14 -10.32
C PRO A 44 -2.96 -1.15 -11.39
N LEU A 45 -1.87 -1.48 -12.07
CA LEU A 45 -1.33 -0.71 -13.19
C LEU A 45 -1.77 -1.34 -14.52
N VAL A 46 -1.89 -0.52 -15.57
CA VAL A 46 -2.20 -0.96 -16.95
C VAL A 46 -1.22 -1.99 -17.51
N THR A 47 -0.03 -2.08 -16.93
CA THR A 47 1.02 -3.06 -17.27
C THR A 47 0.83 -4.43 -16.61
N GLY A 48 -0.27 -4.64 -15.87
CA GLY A 48 -0.54 -5.89 -15.12
C GLY A 48 0.20 -6.01 -13.79
N ARG A 49 1.00 -5.00 -13.43
CA ARG A 49 1.70 -4.89 -12.14
C ARG A 49 0.81 -4.20 -11.10
N TYR A 50 1.25 -4.22 -9.85
CA TYR A 50 0.59 -3.55 -8.73
C TYR A 50 1.52 -2.49 -8.13
N LEU A 51 0.98 -1.32 -7.83
CA LEU A 51 1.68 -0.24 -7.14
C LEU A 51 1.20 -0.19 -5.69
N VAL A 52 2.12 -0.23 -4.75
CA VAL A 52 1.85 0.08 -3.35
C VAL A 52 2.18 1.55 -3.12
N ARG A 53 1.18 2.32 -2.71
CA ARG A 53 1.32 3.74 -2.33
C ARG A 53 1.22 3.86 -0.83
N GLU A 54 2.25 4.39 -0.18
CA GLU A 54 2.33 4.56 1.27
C GLU A 54 2.17 6.05 1.63
N GLY A 55 1.46 6.34 2.73
CA GLY A 55 1.17 7.71 3.18
C GLY A 55 0.03 8.39 2.42
N VAL A 56 -0.95 7.63 1.93
CA VAL A 56 -2.10 8.18 1.19
C VAL A 56 -3.06 8.86 2.17
N GLY A 57 -3.19 10.18 2.12
CA GLY A 57 -4.19 10.88 2.95
C GLY A 57 -5.59 10.30 2.73
N VAL A 58 -6.26 9.95 3.83
CA VAL A 58 -7.71 9.71 3.84
C VAL A 58 -8.44 11.04 3.68
#